data_AF-A0A9D4U9W9-F1
#
_entry.id   AF-A0A9D4U9W9-F1
#
_cell.length_a   1.000
_cell.length_b   1.000
_cell.length_c   1.000
_cell.angle_alpha   90.00
_cell.angle_beta   90.00
_cell.angle_gamma   90.00
#
_symmetry.space_group_name_H-M   'P 1'
#
loop_
_entity.id
_entity.type
_entity.pdbx_description
1 polymer ?
#
loop_
_entity_poly.entity_id
_entity_poly.type
_entity_poly.pdbx_seq_one_letter_code
_entity_poly.pdbx_strand_id
1 'polypeptide(L)'
;KLTMKAKMKGVIDAMKPTTQNQACMWSEPDIVGWLDKRGGKFKSWKKRFFVLQGSYLFYFENDFKVQAKSPLGVIPLDASTVNATTEESGDSSRKYIFSICLGKQFLGYSKRDTYVVAAPSHQAL
;
A
#
# COMPACT_ATOMS: atom_id res chain seq x y z
N LYS A 1 -21.12 15.49 13.50
CA LYS A 1 -19.68 15.08 13.53
C LYS A 1 -19.51 13.86 12.62
N LEU A 2 -18.90 14.01 11.45
CA LEU A 2 -18.64 12.88 10.54
C LEU A 2 -17.53 12.01 11.16
N THR A 3 -17.77 10.71 11.33
CA THR A 3 -16.76 9.82 11.91
C THR A 3 -15.58 9.72 10.95
N MET A 4 -14.36 9.59 11.48
CA MET A 4 -13.18 9.40 10.64
C MET A 4 -13.40 8.24 9.65
N LYS A 5 -14.16 7.17 10.02
CA LYS A 5 -14.54 6.04 9.13
C LYS A 5 -15.29 6.48 7.89
N ALA A 6 -16.26 7.39 8.05
CA ALA A 6 -16.98 7.98 6.93
C ALA A 6 -16.08 8.93 6.11
N LYS A 7 -15.13 9.66 6.74
CA LYS A 7 -14.15 10.50 6.02
C LYS A 7 -13.22 9.64 5.15
N MET A 8 -12.66 8.56 5.69
CA MET A 8 -11.78 7.65 4.95
C MET A 8 -12.52 6.83 3.90
N LYS A 9 -13.75 6.38 4.22
CA LYS A 9 -14.65 5.76 3.24
C LYS A 9 -14.95 6.73 2.11
N GLY A 10 -15.18 8.00 2.42
CA GLY A 10 -15.30 9.09 1.45
C GLY A 10 -14.02 9.32 0.65
N VAL A 11 -12.83 9.21 1.25
CA VAL A 11 -11.55 9.29 0.55
C VAL A 11 -11.38 8.11 -0.41
N ILE A 12 -11.57 6.86 0.03
CA ILE A 12 -11.48 5.68 -0.87
C ILE A 12 -12.59 5.65 -1.92
N ASP A 13 -13.80 6.14 -1.61
CA ASP A 13 -14.92 6.20 -2.55
C ASP A 13 -14.79 7.40 -3.51
N ALA A 14 -14.17 8.52 -3.09
CA ALA A 14 -13.77 9.62 -3.97
C ALA A 14 -12.53 9.27 -4.80
N MET A 15 -11.68 8.37 -4.30
CA MET A 15 -10.57 7.74 -5.05
C MET A 15 -11.01 6.51 -5.85
N LYS A 16 -12.29 6.09 -5.80
CA LYS A 16 -12.86 5.18 -6.80
C LYS A 16 -13.25 6.05 -8.00
N PRO A 17 -12.51 6.01 -9.10
CA PRO A 17 -12.75 6.99 -10.14
C PRO A 17 -13.99 6.60 -10.93
N THR A 18 -14.80 7.60 -11.27
CA THR A 18 -15.60 7.54 -12.49
C THR A 18 -14.63 7.34 -13.66
N THR A 19 -14.98 6.45 -14.59
CA THR A 19 -14.11 5.80 -15.61
C THR A 19 -13.17 6.72 -16.42
N GLN A 20 -13.36 8.03 -16.46
CA GLN A 20 -12.64 8.94 -17.34
C GLN A 20 -11.37 9.61 -16.77
N ASN A 21 -11.07 9.54 -15.46
CA ASN A 21 -10.00 10.37 -14.88
C ASN A 21 -8.94 9.62 -14.04
N GLN A 22 -8.77 8.31 -14.22
CA GLN A 22 -7.82 7.54 -13.39
C GLN A 22 -6.36 7.80 -13.72
N ALA A 23 -6.05 8.15 -14.97
CA ALA A 23 -4.68 8.43 -15.42
C ALA A 23 -4.15 9.77 -14.86
N CYS A 24 -5.03 10.75 -14.59
CA CYS A 24 -4.61 12.03 -14.01
C CYS A 24 -4.29 11.91 -12.50
N MET A 25 -4.93 10.97 -11.81
CA MET A 25 -4.79 10.82 -10.36
C MET A 25 -3.36 10.43 -9.95
N TRP A 26 -2.66 9.69 -10.82
CA TRP A 26 -1.32 9.17 -10.59
C TRP A 26 -0.28 9.80 -11.54
N SER A 27 -0.53 10.99 -12.09
CA SER A 27 0.35 11.59 -13.11
C SER A 27 1.76 11.90 -12.58
N GLU A 28 1.86 12.25 -11.30
CA GLU A 28 3.09 12.69 -10.66
C GLU A 28 3.24 11.99 -9.30
N PRO A 29 3.55 10.68 -9.29
CA PRO A 29 3.80 9.96 -8.06
C PRO A 29 5.19 10.32 -7.52
N ASP A 30 5.34 10.37 -6.20
CA ASP A 30 6.62 10.67 -5.56
C ASP A 30 7.62 9.53 -5.80
N ILE A 31 7.16 8.29 -5.59
CA ILE A 31 7.96 7.08 -5.78
C ILE A 31 7.05 5.98 -6.32
N VAL A 32 7.58 5.19 -7.25
CA VAL A 32 6.89 4.00 -7.76
C VAL A 32 7.84 2.82 -7.83
N GLY A 33 7.32 1.62 -7.62
CA GLY A 33 8.16 0.43 -7.69
C GLY A 33 7.43 -0.87 -7.44
N TRP A 34 8.06 -1.97 -7.85
CA TRP A 34 7.59 -3.30 -7.54
C TRP A 34 8.13 -3.76 -6.18
N LEU A 35 7.22 -4.16 -5.30
CA LEU A 35 7.57 -4.80 -4.02
C LEU A 35 6.79 -6.11 -3.87
N ASP A 36 7.34 -7.02 -3.07
CA ASP A 36 6.62 -8.21 -2.65
C ASP A 36 5.86 -7.92 -1.36
N LYS A 37 4.56 -8.24 -1.35
CA LYS A 37 3.68 -7.99 -0.21
C LYS A 37 3.22 -9.30 0.38
N ARG A 38 3.32 -9.44 1.70
CA ARG A 38 2.75 -10.60 2.42
C ARG A 38 1.23 -10.48 2.54
N GLY A 39 0.53 -11.57 2.29
CA GLY A 39 -0.88 -11.73 2.60
C GLY A 39 -1.10 -11.81 4.11
N GLY A 40 -2.28 -11.38 4.59
CA GLY A 40 -2.54 -11.36 6.03
C GLY A 40 -3.10 -12.67 6.59
N LYS A 41 -4.17 -13.22 5.98
CA LYS A 41 -4.76 -14.51 6.40
C LYS A 41 -3.89 -15.66 5.92
N PHE A 42 -3.65 -15.70 4.62
CA PHE A 42 -2.68 -16.60 4.01
C PHE A 42 -1.38 -15.82 3.85
N LYS A 43 -0.31 -16.29 4.49
CA LYS A 43 1.00 -15.62 4.55
C LYS A 43 1.80 -15.73 3.24
N SER A 44 1.12 -15.89 2.12
CA SER A 44 1.74 -15.95 0.80
C SER A 44 2.23 -14.57 0.35
N TRP A 45 3.34 -14.55 -0.36
CA TRP A 45 3.90 -13.33 -0.96
C TRP A 45 3.29 -13.08 -2.33
N LYS A 46 3.03 -11.81 -2.64
CA LYS A 46 2.49 -11.37 -3.92
C LYS A 46 3.24 -10.12 -4.38
N LYS A 47 3.77 -10.17 -5.60
CA LYS A 47 4.33 -9.01 -6.28
C LYS A 47 3.23 -7.99 -6.57
N ARG A 48 3.41 -6.75 -6.14
CA ARG A 48 2.46 -5.65 -6.32
C ARG A 48 3.20 -4.40 -6.74
N PHE A 49 2.58 -3.61 -7.61
CA PHE A 49 3.12 -2.32 -7.99
C PHE A 49 2.68 -1.30 -6.96
N PHE A 50 3.63 -0.69 -6.27
CA PHE A 50 3.39 0.32 -5.25
C PHE A 50 3.59 1.72 -5.83
N VAL A 51 2.71 2.62 -5.42
CA VAL A 51 2.74 4.05 -5.75
C VAL A 51 2.66 4.83 -4.45
N LEU A 52 3.69 5.60 -4.15
CA LEU A 52 3.69 6.59 -3.10
C LEU A 52 3.26 7.93 -3.70
N GLN A 53 2.25 8.55 -3.09
CA GLN A 53 1.81 9.88 -3.46
C GLN A 53 1.30 10.62 -2.21
N GLY A 54 2.01 11.68 -1.82
CA GLY A 54 1.81 12.36 -0.55
C GLY A 54 1.94 11.41 0.64
N SER A 55 0.98 11.45 1.55
CA SER A 55 0.96 10.61 2.76
C SER A 55 0.31 9.24 2.57
N TYR A 56 0.16 8.77 1.32
CA TYR A 56 -0.56 7.53 1.03
C TYR A 56 0.26 6.61 0.14
N LEU A 57 0.28 5.34 0.52
CA LEU A 57 0.91 4.27 -0.25
C LEU A 57 -0.18 3.37 -0.83
N PHE A 58 -0.24 3.32 -2.15
CA PHE A 58 -1.20 2.55 -2.92
C PHE A 58 -0.53 1.31 -3.49
N TYR A 59 -1.28 0.24 -3.68
CA TYR A 59 -0.76 -0.92 -4.40
C TYR A 59 -1.76 -1.50 -5.40
N PHE A 60 -1.23 -1.93 -6.54
CA PHE A 60 -1.97 -2.42 -7.68
C PHE A 60 -1.52 -3.83 -8.05
N GLU A 61 -2.35 -4.53 -8.83
CA GLU A 61 -1.97 -5.83 -9.36
C GLU A 61 -0.84 -5.72 -10.40
N ASN A 62 -0.94 -4.72 -11.26
CA ASN A 62 0.00 -4.41 -12.33
C ASN A 62 0.40 -2.93 -12.27
N ASP A 63 1.30 -2.52 -13.16
CA ASP A 63 1.66 -1.11 -13.32
C ASP A 63 0.42 -0.24 -13.52
N PHE A 64 0.32 0.83 -12.72
CA PHE A 64 -0.81 1.77 -12.70
C PHE A 64 -1.03 2.48 -14.04
N LYS A 65 0.01 2.60 -14.88
CA LYS A 65 -0.06 3.23 -16.21
C LYS A 65 -0.75 2.35 -17.24
N VAL A 66 -0.71 1.03 -17.05
CA VAL A 66 -1.10 0.07 -18.08
C VAL A 66 -2.61 -0.05 -18.18
N GLN A 67 -3.35 0.12 -17.07
CA GLN A 67 -4.81 0.16 -17.07
C GLN A 67 -5.25 1.07 -15.94
N ALA A 68 -6.12 2.03 -16.26
CA ALA A 68 -6.90 2.82 -15.31
C ALA A 68 -7.70 1.89 -14.38
N LYS A 69 -7.04 1.34 -13.37
CA LYS A 69 -7.60 0.43 -12.38
C LYS A 69 -7.49 1.07 -11.01
N SER A 70 -8.55 0.93 -10.22
CA SER A 70 -8.55 1.31 -8.82
C SER A 70 -7.47 0.52 -8.05
N PRO A 71 -6.82 1.12 -7.04
CA PRO A 71 -5.86 0.42 -6.21
C PRO A 71 -6.50 -0.78 -5.51
N LEU A 72 -5.74 -1.86 -5.36
CA LEU A 72 -6.16 -3.04 -4.59
C LEU A 72 -6.18 -2.75 -3.07
N GLY A 73 -5.50 -1.69 -2.65
CA GLY A 73 -5.58 -1.17 -1.30
C GLY A 73 -4.79 0.11 -1.13
N VAL A 74 -5.10 0.78 -0.02
CA VAL A 74 -4.50 2.04 0.40
C VAL A 74 -3.93 1.83 1.80
N ILE A 75 -2.71 2.33 2.01
CA ILE A 75 -2.01 2.32 3.28
C ILE A 75 -1.74 3.79 3.63
N PRO A 76 -2.51 4.39 4.56
CA PRO A 76 -2.21 5.74 5.03
C PRO A 76 -0.91 5.71 5.85
N LEU A 77 0.03 6.59 5.52
CA LEU A 77 1.33 6.66 6.17
C LEU A 77 1.36 7.66 7.33
N ASP A 78 0.40 8.59 7.41
CA ASP A 78 0.30 9.56 8.49
C ASP A 78 0.22 8.89 9.87
N ALA A 79 1.20 9.13 10.75
CA ALA A 79 1.31 8.47 12.06
C ALA A 79 1.37 6.92 12.01
N SER A 80 1.62 6.35 10.83
CA SER A 80 2.06 4.97 10.69
C SER A 80 3.55 4.87 10.96
N THR A 81 4.02 3.69 11.35
CA THR A 81 5.43 3.43 11.64
C THR A 81 5.98 2.36 10.71
N VAL A 82 7.26 2.48 10.38
CA VAL A 82 7.99 1.49 9.58
C VAL A 82 9.00 0.82 10.50
N ASN A 83 8.93 -0.51 10.58
CA ASN A 83 9.83 -1.32 11.39
C ASN A 83 10.52 -2.34 10.50
N ALA A 84 11.85 -2.43 10.56
CA ALA A 84 12.56 -3.57 10.01
C ALA A 84 12.08 -4.85 10.71
N THR A 85 11.92 -5.95 9.97
CA THR A 85 11.50 -7.21 10.55
C THR A 85 12.48 -8.32 10.22
N THR A 86 12.64 -9.25 11.16
CA THR A 86 13.40 -10.49 10.96
C THR A 86 12.47 -11.64 10.52
N GLU A 87 11.31 -11.32 9.95
CA GLU A 87 10.37 -12.36 9.51
C GLU A 87 11.02 -13.20 8.41
N GLU A 88 11.05 -14.52 8.60
CA GLU A 88 11.52 -15.40 7.54
C GLU A 88 10.48 -15.48 6.42
N SER A 89 10.89 -15.12 5.21
CA SER A 89 10.08 -15.23 4.00
C SER A 89 9.91 -16.68 3.51
N GLY A 90 10.76 -17.60 4.01
CA GLY A 90 10.97 -18.93 3.42
C GLY A 90 11.73 -18.91 2.08
N ASP A 91 12.18 -17.73 1.64
CA ASP A 91 12.81 -17.48 0.35
C ASP A 91 14.00 -16.54 0.54
N SER A 92 15.20 -17.09 0.43
CA SER A 92 16.48 -16.40 0.67
C SER A 92 16.72 -15.20 -0.26
N SER A 93 15.94 -15.07 -1.35
CA SER A 93 15.97 -13.89 -2.22
C SER A 93 15.32 -12.65 -1.60
N ARG A 94 14.38 -12.80 -0.66
CA ARG A 94 13.71 -11.68 0.04
C ARG A 94 14.48 -11.31 1.29
N LYS A 95 15.51 -10.48 1.13
CA LYS A 95 16.40 -10.05 2.24
C LYS A 95 15.96 -8.77 2.93
N TYR A 96 15.23 -7.90 2.24
CA TYR A 96 14.93 -6.54 2.70
C TYR A 96 13.46 -6.43 3.12
N ILE A 97 13.12 -7.07 4.24
CA ILE A 97 11.74 -7.16 4.73
C ILE A 97 11.50 -6.13 5.84
N PHE A 98 10.38 -5.42 5.72
CA PHE A 98 9.92 -4.46 6.72
C PHE A 98 8.41 -4.52 6.85
N SER A 99 7.92 -3.96 7.96
CA SER A 99 6.50 -3.87 8.27
C SER A 99 6.09 -2.42 8.41
N ILE A 100 4.93 -2.09 7.85
CA ILE A 100 4.26 -0.81 8.04
C ILE A 100 3.10 -1.08 9.02
N CYS A 101 3.20 -0.52 10.21
CA CYS A 101 2.17 -0.58 11.24
C CYS A 101 1.36 0.71 11.20
N LEU A 102 0.06 0.58 10.93
CA LEU A 102 -0.86 1.70 10.85
C LEU A 102 -1.00 2.39 12.20
N GLY A 103 -1.07 3.73 12.15
CA GLY A 103 -1.38 4.53 13.32
C GLY A 103 -2.70 4.13 13.97
N LYS A 104 -2.81 4.29 15.29
CA LYS A 104 -3.98 3.88 16.09
C LYS A 104 -5.29 4.52 15.58
N GLN A 105 -5.21 5.72 15.00
CA GLN A 105 -6.34 6.44 14.43
C GLN A 105 -6.95 5.74 13.20
N PHE A 106 -6.23 4.79 12.60
CA PHE A 106 -6.66 3.98 11.46
C PHE A 106 -7.06 2.55 11.84
N LEU A 107 -7.11 2.21 13.13
CA LEU A 107 -7.61 0.92 13.59
C LEU A 107 -9.11 0.78 13.29
N GLY A 108 -9.49 -0.34 12.66
CA GLY A 108 -10.87 -0.63 12.26
C GLY A 108 -11.32 0.01 10.93
N TYR A 109 -10.38 0.58 10.16
CA TYR A 109 -10.61 1.13 8.81
C TYR A 109 -10.10 0.20 7.73
N SER A 110 -8.89 -0.29 7.92
CA SER A 110 -8.33 -1.35 7.11
C SER A 110 -8.68 -2.70 7.73
N LYS A 111 -8.78 -3.73 6.88
CA LYS A 111 -8.85 -5.12 7.31
C LYS A 111 -7.59 -5.55 8.07
N ARG A 112 -6.51 -4.77 8.00
CA ARG A 112 -5.20 -5.06 8.57
C ARG A 112 -4.59 -3.78 9.12
N ASP A 113 -4.01 -3.87 10.31
CA ASP A 113 -3.21 -2.81 10.91
C ASP A 113 -1.73 -2.90 10.50
N THR A 114 -1.27 -4.06 10.03
CA THR A 114 0.14 -4.29 9.70
C THR A 114 0.31 -4.83 8.29
N TYR A 115 1.27 -4.27 7.57
CA TYR A 115 1.61 -4.63 6.20
C TYR A 115 3.08 -5.01 6.12
N VAL A 116 3.35 -6.29 5.90
CA VAL A 116 4.72 -6.76 5.67
C VAL A 116 5.01 -6.74 4.17
N VAL A 117 6.12 -6.10 3.82
CA VAL A 117 6.58 -5.86 2.46
C VAL A 117 8.09 -6.15 2.37
N ALA A 118 8.51 -6.59 1.20
CA ALA A 118 9.90 -6.90 0.89
C ALA A 118 10.33 -6.13 -0.35
N ALA A 119 11.44 -5.39 -0.23
CA ALA A 119 12.08 -4.71 -1.33
C ALA A 119 13.03 -5.66 -2.09
N PRO A 120 13.19 -5.49 -3.41
CA PRO A 120 14.12 -6.30 -4.20
C PRO A 120 15.59 -6.00 -3.87
N SER A 121 15.89 -4.80 -3.37
CA SER A 121 17.24 -4.35 -3.03
C SER A 121 17.21 -3.37 -1.85
N HIS A 122 18.37 -3.15 -1.22
CA HIS A 122 18.53 -2.14 -0.16
C HIS A 122 18.26 -0.71 -0.66
N GLN A 123 18.63 -0.42 -1.91
CA GLN A 123 18.40 0.90 -2.54
C GLN A 123 16.93 1.19 -2.83
N ALA A 124 16.07 0.16 -2.82
CA ALA A 124 14.64 0.28 -3.05
C ALA A 124 13.81 0.42 -1.76
N LEU A 125 14.48 0.48 -0.59
CA LEU A 125 13.90 0.86 0.70
C LEU A 125 13.86 2.38 0.82
#